data_AF-A0A949IZT9-F1
#
_entry.id   AF-A0A949IZT9-F1
#
_cell.length_a   1.000
_cell.length_b   1.000
_cell.length_c   1.000
_cell.angle_alpha   90.00
_cell.angle_beta   90.00
_cell.angle_gamma   90.00
#
_symmetry.space_group_name_H-M   'P 1'
#
loop_
_entity.id
_entity.type
_entity.pdbx_description
1 polymer ?
#
loop_
_entity_poly.entity_id
_entity_poly.type
_entity_poly.pdbx_seq_one_letter_code
_entity_poly.pdbx_strand_id
1 'polypeptide(L)'
;NCPYPVKAHEGRANAREMLFDRLDSGYHVGTAKSQGGGRSDTLQYFHGSEVAYWANAREHMSGVLQAVADMDGTEIILESTSAGAQGLFYKLCDDARHDRSDYQLIFVPWFMQTEYRRPPPQGFTLTAEEEDYKRAHGLDDAQMCWRRAKIYETGNVWTFRREYPATADEAFHADRPGALWTRETLQINRVDADALPEMKRIVVAIDPATTAKQGSDETGIIVAGLGVDGHGYVLEDLSGKYTPAEWACAALNAFKKYKADRIVAEVNQGGDMVGHTLRAYDANVPYKAVHASRGKITRAEPVAALDSQSRIHHAGVLGALEDQMCRFAASGKDSPAKSSPDRVDARVWALTELMLNRTAQGPAVWR
;
A
#
# COMPACT_ATOMS: atom_id res chain seq x y z
N ASN A 1 -37.98 4.64 -20.56
CA ASN A 1 -39.05 5.54 -20.07
C ASN A 1 -39.02 6.92 -20.72
N CYS A 2 -38.87 7.00 -22.05
CA CYS A 2 -39.03 8.28 -22.76
C CYS A 2 -40.53 8.54 -23.00
N PRO A 3 -41.06 9.72 -22.66
CA PRO A 3 -42.45 10.04 -22.94
C PRO A 3 -42.69 10.06 -24.46
N TYR A 4 -43.87 9.63 -24.89
CA TYR A 4 -44.22 9.43 -26.30
C TYR A 4 -43.81 10.58 -27.24
N PRO A 5 -43.97 11.87 -26.88
CA PRO A 5 -43.60 12.98 -27.77
C PRO A 5 -42.11 13.10 -28.11
N VAL A 6 -41.22 12.54 -27.28
CA VAL A 6 -39.75 12.60 -27.46
C VAL A 6 -39.15 11.22 -27.68
N LYS A 7 -39.98 10.18 -27.75
CA LYS A 7 -39.50 8.82 -27.99
C LYS A 7 -39.11 8.70 -29.47
N ALA A 8 -37.82 8.52 -29.73
CA ALA A 8 -37.31 8.28 -31.07
C ALA A 8 -37.91 7.00 -31.67
N HIS A 9 -38.10 7.01 -32.99
CA HIS A 9 -38.57 5.85 -33.73
C HIS A 9 -37.42 4.86 -33.90
N GLU A 10 -37.63 3.61 -33.48
CA GLU A 10 -36.64 2.54 -33.52
C GLU A 10 -36.76 1.78 -34.86
N GLY A 11 -35.75 1.88 -35.74
CA GLY A 11 -35.72 1.16 -37.00
C GLY A 11 -35.14 -0.25 -36.85
N ARG A 12 -33.95 -0.35 -36.23
CA ARG A 12 -33.30 -1.63 -35.90
C ARG A 12 -32.87 -1.62 -34.44
N ALA A 13 -33.21 -2.65 -33.69
CA ALA A 13 -32.83 -2.79 -32.28
C ALA A 13 -32.44 -4.24 -31.96
N ASN A 14 -31.25 -4.42 -31.42
CA ASN A 14 -30.76 -5.70 -30.90
C ASN A 14 -29.88 -5.47 -29.67
N ALA A 15 -29.35 -6.55 -29.08
CA ALA A 15 -28.54 -6.47 -27.86
C ALA A 15 -27.26 -5.63 -27.97
N ARG A 16 -26.78 -5.34 -29.19
CA ARG A 16 -25.53 -4.64 -29.47
C ARG A 16 -25.70 -3.33 -30.23
N GLU A 17 -26.90 -3.02 -30.70
CA GLU A 17 -27.12 -1.89 -31.61
C GLU A 17 -28.55 -1.39 -31.50
N MET A 18 -28.71 -0.07 -31.52
CA MET A 18 -29.99 0.57 -31.77
C MET A 18 -29.81 1.67 -32.80
N LEU A 19 -30.67 1.68 -33.82
CA LEU A 19 -30.68 2.66 -34.91
C LEU A 19 -32.04 3.35 -34.96
N PHE A 20 -31.98 4.68 -34.97
CA PHE A 20 -33.10 5.59 -35.06
C PHE A 20 -33.19 6.14 -36.48
N ASP A 21 -33.93 5.44 -37.33
CA ASP A 21 -34.05 5.67 -38.78
C ASP A 21 -34.49 7.10 -39.15
N ARG A 22 -35.37 7.72 -38.35
CA ARG A 22 -35.83 9.10 -38.60
C ARG A 22 -34.84 10.18 -38.22
N LEU A 23 -33.85 9.84 -37.40
CA LEU A 23 -32.83 10.77 -36.90
C LEU A 23 -31.46 10.51 -37.52
N ASP A 24 -31.33 9.44 -38.31
CA ASP A 24 -30.07 8.94 -38.85
C ASP A 24 -28.99 8.83 -37.76
N SER A 25 -29.40 8.34 -36.59
CA SER A 25 -28.55 8.23 -35.42
C SER A 25 -28.68 6.85 -34.79
N GLY A 26 -27.72 6.49 -33.96
CA GLY A 26 -27.74 5.20 -33.29
C GLY A 26 -26.65 5.07 -32.25
N TYR A 27 -26.65 3.95 -31.54
CA TYR A 27 -25.54 3.56 -30.69
C TYR A 27 -25.21 2.08 -30.91
N HIS A 28 -23.94 1.75 -30.70
CA HIS A 28 -23.43 0.39 -30.77
C HIS A 28 -22.65 0.04 -29.49
N VAL A 29 -22.78 -1.20 -29.04
CA VAL A 29 -22.13 -1.72 -27.83
C VAL A 29 -21.10 -2.78 -28.23
N GLY A 30 -19.82 -2.43 -28.07
CA GLY A 30 -18.69 -3.34 -28.23
C GLY A 30 -18.16 -3.85 -26.90
N THR A 31 -17.44 -4.99 -26.91
CA THR A 31 -16.70 -5.45 -25.74
C THR A 31 -15.21 -5.13 -25.90
N ALA A 32 -14.58 -4.58 -24.84
CA ALA A 32 -13.15 -4.27 -24.83
C ALA A 32 -12.23 -5.51 -24.89
N LYS A 33 -12.79 -6.74 -24.95
CA LYS A 33 -12.03 -7.99 -25.14
C LYS A 33 -11.86 -8.38 -26.61
N SER A 34 -12.66 -7.84 -27.52
CA SER A 34 -12.53 -8.13 -28.96
C SER A 34 -11.52 -7.18 -29.60
N GLN A 35 -10.51 -7.73 -30.28
CA GLN A 35 -9.59 -6.91 -31.07
C GLN A 35 -10.35 -6.21 -32.21
N GLY A 36 -10.33 -4.88 -32.25
CA GLY A 36 -10.62 -4.13 -33.48
C GLY A 36 -11.94 -3.38 -33.60
N GLY A 37 -12.77 -3.28 -32.56
CA GLY A 37 -13.95 -2.39 -32.60
C GLY A 37 -13.52 -0.93 -32.48
N GLY A 38 -13.46 -0.19 -33.59
CA GLY A 38 -13.19 1.25 -33.56
C GLY A 38 -12.38 1.81 -34.74
N ARG A 39 -12.05 1.03 -35.78
CA ARG A 39 -11.34 1.56 -36.96
C ARG A 39 -12.20 1.68 -38.22
N SER A 40 -13.40 1.10 -38.25
CA SER A 40 -14.26 1.06 -39.42
C SER A 40 -15.35 2.13 -39.44
N ASP A 41 -15.58 2.81 -38.31
CA ASP A 41 -16.76 3.64 -38.10
C ASP A 41 -16.35 5.08 -37.76
N THR A 42 -17.12 6.06 -38.24
CA THR A 42 -16.98 7.47 -37.81
C THR A 42 -17.90 7.69 -36.62
N LEU A 43 -17.33 7.97 -35.45
CA LEU A 43 -18.06 8.10 -34.19
C LEU A 43 -18.14 9.56 -33.75
N GLN A 44 -19.32 10.04 -33.36
CA GLN A 44 -19.48 11.35 -32.71
C GLN A 44 -19.20 11.26 -31.21
N TYR A 45 -19.69 10.20 -30.56
CA TYR A 45 -19.56 10.00 -29.12
C TYR A 45 -18.95 8.64 -28.82
N PHE A 46 -17.99 8.61 -27.90
CA PHE A 46 -17.47 7.37 -27.34
C PHE A 46 -17.63 7.35 -25.83
N HIS A 47 -18.17 6.25 -25.30
CA HIS A 47 -18.20 6.00 -23.86
C HIS A 47 -17.43 4.71 -23.55
N GLY A 48 -16.30 4.85 -22.88
CA GLY A 48 -15.54 3.74 -22.34
C GLY A 48 -15.89 3.54 -20.87
N SER A 49 -16.48 2.40 -20.52
CA SER A 49 -16.75 2.02 -19.13
C SER A 49 -15.70 1.03 -18.61
N GLU A 50 -15.36 1.15 -17.33
CA GLU A 50 -14.35 0.37 -16.61
C GLU A 50 -12.97 0.35 -17.30
N VAL A 51 -12.57 1.50 -17.83
CA VAL A 51 -11.35 1.66 -18.65
C VAL A 51 -10.07 1.24 -17.94
N ALA A 52 -10.01 1.37 -16.61
CA ALA A 52 -8.84 0.97 -15.82
C ALA A 52 -8.55 -0.54 -15.90
N TYR A 53 -9.54 -1.36 -16.27
CA TYR A 53 -9.45 -2.82 -16.30
C TYR A 53 -9.35 -3.41 -17.71
N TRP A 54 -9.19 -2.58 -18.74
CA TRP A 54 -9.04 -3.07 -20.11
C TRP A 54 -7.66 -3.69 -20.33
N ALA A 55 -7.62 -4.96 -20.76
CA ALA A 55 -6.38 -5.70 -20.96
C ALA A 55 -5.42 -5.06 -22.00
N ASN A 56 -5.98 -4.47 -23.06
CA ASN A 56 -5.24 -3.81 -24.15
C ASN A 56 -5.65 -2.34 -24.29
N ALA A 57 -5.73 -1.63 -23.15
CA ALA A 57 -6.30 -0.28 -23.08
C ALA A 57 -5.68 0.70 -24.10
N ARG A 58 -4.36 0.60 -24.35
CA ARG A 58 -3.65 1.49 -25.29
C ARG A 58 -4.05 1.26 -26.74
N GLU A 59 -4.11 0.01 -27.17
CA GLU A 59 -4.52 -0.33 -28.53
C GLU A 59 -5.98 0.07 -28.79
N HIS A 60 -6.86 -0.17 -27.82
CA HIS A 60 -8.27 0.24 -27.90
C HIS A 60 -8.41 1.76 -27.97
N MET A 61 -7.73 2.49 -27.08
CA MET A 61 -7.78 3.95 -27.09
C MET A 61 -7.22 4.54 -28.38
N SER A 62 -6.14 3.97 -28.93
CA SER A 62 -5.60 4.41 -30.21
C SER A 62 -6.59 4.22 -31.36
N GLY A 63 -7.45 3.19 -31.33
CA GLY A 63 -8.52 3.03 -32.31
C GLY A 63 -9.63 4.06 -32.11
N VAL A 64 -10.05 4.29 -30.87
CA VAL A 64 -11.08 5.28 -30.52
C VAL A 64 -10.67 6.69 -30.97
N LEU A 65 -9.44 7.11 -30.67
CA LEU A 65 -8.90 8.41 -31.10
C LEU A 65 -8.79 8.56 -32.62
N GLN A 66 -8.81 7.46 -33.38
CA GLN A 66 -8.86 7.49 -34.84
C GLN A 66 -10.30 7.57 -35.39
N ALA A 67 -11.28 7.05 -34.65
CA ALA A 67 -12.69 7.04 -35.05
C ALA A 67 -13.47 8.29 -34.62
N VAL A 68 -13.11 8.89 -33.49
CA VAL A 68 -13.71 10.13 -33.01
C VAL A 68 -12.87 11.29 -33.52
N ALA A 69 -13.44 12.08 -34.43
CA ALA A 69 -12.77 13.25 -34.99
C ALA A 69 -12.64 14.37 -33.94
N ASP A 70 -11.51 15.07 -33.95
CA ASP A 70 -11.30 16.28 -33.15
C ASP A 70 -12.00 17.48 -33.83
N MET A 71 -13.29 17.64 -33.54
CA MET A 71 -14.14 18.70 -34.10
C MET A 71 -15.32 19.00 -33.18
N ASP A 72 -15.93 20.18 -33.34
CA ASP A 72 -17.10 20.57 -32.57
C ASP A 72 -18.23 19.52 -32.65
N GLY A 73 -18.78 19.15 -31.49
CA GLY A 73 -19.88 18.20 -31.38
C GLY A 73 -19.47 16.73 -31.25
N THR A 74 -18.18 16.46 -31.02
CA THR A 74 -17.68 15.12 -30.64
C THR A 74 -17.21 15.09 -29.19
N GLU A 75 -17.28 13.91 -28.55
CA GLU A 75 -16.87 13.74 -27.16
C GLU A 75 -16.41 12.32 -26.86
N ILE A 76 -15.37 12.19 -26.02
CA ILE A 76 -14.88 10.93 -25.46
C ILE A 76 -15.07 10.97 -23.95
N ILE A 77 -15.94 10.11 -23.44
CA ILE A 77 -16.20 9.95 -22.01
C ILE A 77 -15.58 8.65 -21.55
N LEU A 78 -14.72 8.73 -20.54
CA LEU A 78 -14.05 7.58 -19.94
C LEU A 78 -14.43 7.49 -18.47
N GLU A 79 -15.08 6.40 -18.12
CA GLU A 79 -15.61 6.12 -16.79
C GLU A 79 -14.95 4.86 -16.26
N SER A 80 -14.50 4.88 -15.00
CA SER A 80 -13.91 3.71 -14.36
C SER A 80 -13.77 3.91 -12.86
N THR A 81 -13.86 2.81 -12.12
CA THR A 81 -13.23 2.71 -10.81
C THR A 81 -11.71 2.55 -10.96
N SER A 82 -10.95 2.89 -9.92
CA SER A 82 -9.48 2.90 -9.98
C SER A 82 -8.87 1.50 -9.84
N ALA A 83 -7.95 1.15 -10.74
CA ALA A 83 -7.07 -0.02 -10.63
C ALA A 83 -5.70 0.31 -9.98
N GLY A 84 -5.63 1.43 -9.25
CA GLY A 84 -4.40 1.98 -8.65
C GLY A 84 -3.67 2.98 -9.55
N ALA A 85 -2.53 3.48 -9.08
CA ALA A 85 -1.71 4.51 -9.73
C ALA A 85 -0.89 3.98 -10.94
N GLN A 86 -1.54 3.24 -11.83
CA GLN A 86 -0.90 2.56 -12.96
C GLN A 86 -1.82 2.41 -14.17
N GLY A 87 -1.24 2.09 -15.32
CA GLY A 87 -2.00 1.86 -16.55
C GLY A 87 -2.40 3.15 -17.29
N LEU A 88 -3.16 2.98 -18.38
CA LEU A 88 -3.57 4.09 -19.25
C LEU A 88 -4.52 5.05 -18.54
N PHE A 89 -5.52 4.51 -17.82
CA PHE A 89 -6.55 5.33 -17.18
C PHE A 89 -5.96 6.28 -16.13
N TYR A 90 -5.08 5.78 -15.25
CA TYR A 90 -4.34 6.62 -14.31
C TYR A 90 -3.56 7.74 -15.02
N LYS A 91 -2.84 7.41 -16.10
CA LYS A 91 -2.07 8.39 -16.87
C LYS A 91 -2.99 9.50 -17.44
N LEU A 92 -4.14 9.13 -18.02
CA LEU A 92 -5.09 10.10 -18.54
C LEU A 92 -5.65 11.01 -17.44
N CYS A 93 -5.98 10.45 -16.27
CA CYS A 93 -6.41 11.24 -15.12
C CYS A 93 -5.30 12.14 -14.58
N ASP A 94 -4.05 11.67 -14.54
CA ASP A 94 -2.89 12.47 -14.10
C ASP A 94 -2.58 13.60 -15.08
N ASP A 95 -2.64 13.32 -16.38
CA ASP A 95 -2.46 14.33 -17.43
C ASP A 95 -3.57 15.39 -17.38
N ALA A 96 -4.82 14.99 -17.19
CA ALA A 96 -5.96 15.89 -17.00
C ALA A 96 -5.83 16.79 -15.74
N ARG A 97 -5.30 16.25 -14.63
CA ARG A 97 -5.07 17.04 -13.39
C ARG A 97 -4.00 18.12 -13.53
N HIS A 98 -3.04 17.88 -14.41
CA HIS A 98 -1.89 18.76 -14.61
C HIS A 98 -1.98 19.56 -15.91
N ASP A 99 -3.18 19.67 -16.50
CA ASP A 99 -3.45 20.38 -17.74
C ASP A 99 -2.52 19.97 -18.90
N ARG A 100 -2.15 18.67 -18.96
CA ARG A 100 -1.29 18.09 -20.01
C ARG A 100 -2.08 17.43 -21.15
N SER A 101 -3.41 17.48 -21.09
CA SER A 101 -4.33 16.91 -22.09
C SER A 101 -5.65 17.66 -22.10
N ASP A 102 -6.43 17.51 -23.16
CA ASP A 102 -7.77 18.12 -23.29
C ASP A 102 -8.86 17.41 -22.47
N TYR A 103 -8.52 16.29 -21.80
CA TYR A 103 -9.45 15.61 -20.91
C TYR A 103 -9.72 16.42 -19.65
N GLN A 104 -10.99 16.50 -19.26
CA GLN A 104 -11.41 17.01 -17.95
C GLN A 104 -11.56 15.85 -16.97
N LEU A 105 -10.86 15.91 -15.83
CA LEU A 105 -11.07 14.93 -14.76
C LEU A 105 -12.32 15.30 -13.94
N ILE A 106 -13.30 14.41 -13.92
CA ILE A 106 -14.46 14.46 -13.03
C ILE A 106 -14.32 13.35 -12.00
N PHE A 107 -14.35 13.70 -10.72
CA PHE A 107 -14.32 12.73 -9.62
C PHE A 107 -15.62 12.78 -8.84
N VAL A 108 -16.24 11.62 -8.62
CA VAL A 108 -17.50 11.46 -7.89
C VAL A 108 -17.22 10.77 -6.55
N PRO A 109 -17.17 11.51 -5.42
CA PRO A 109 -17.00 10.91 -4.11
C PRO A 109 -18.23 10.09 -3.68
N TRP A 110 -18.00 9.08 -2.82
CA TRP A 110 -19.07 8.22 -2.33
C TRP A 110 -20.22 9.02 -1.69
N PHE A 111 -19.92 10.06 -0.90
CA PHE A 111 -20.91 10.81 -0.14
C PHE A 111 -21.84 11.69 -0.99
N MET A 112 -21.66 11.77 -2.31
CA MET A 112 -22.65 12.34 -3.23
C MET A 112 -23.87 11.44 -3.42
N GLN A 113 -23.73 10.13 -3.19
CA GLN A 113 -24.86 9.20 -3.25
C GLN A 113 -25.72 9.33 -2.00
N THR A 114 -26.99 9.65 -2.20
CA THR A 114 -27.94 9.93 -1.11
C THR A 114 -28.22 8.72 -0.21
N GLU A 115 -27.98 7.52 -0.75
CA GLU A 115 -28.23 6.21 -0.17
C GLU A 115 -27.15 5.79 0.82
N TYR A 116 -25.96 6.41 0.79
CA TYR A 116 -24.84 6.06 1.67
C TYR A 116 -24.95 6.74 3.03
N ARG A 117 -26.08 6.49 3.70
CA ARG A 117 -26.46 7.07 4.98
C ARG A 117 -27.10 6.01 5.85
N ARG A 118 -26.88 6.09 7.16
CA ARG A 118 -27.47 5.18 8.15
C ARG A 118 -27.85 5.96 9.40
N PRO A 119 -29.06 5.80 9.96
CA PRO A 119 -29.43 6.48 11.19
C PRO A 119 -28.44 6.15 12.33
N PRO A 120 -27.86 7.16 13.00
CA PRO A 120 -26.92 6.93 14.09
C PRO A 120 -27.66 6.32 15.30
N PRO A 121 -27.08 5.29 15.97
CA PRO A 121 -27.67 4.74 17.19
C PRO A 121 -27.62 5.76 18.35
N GLN A 122 -28.41 5.52 19.39
CA GLN A 122 -28.41 6.37 20.59
C GLN A 122 -27.00 6.38 21.23
N GLY A 123 -26.47 7.57 21.51
CA GLY A 123 -25.12 7.74 22.07
C GLY A 123 -23.99 7.58 21.06
N PHE A 124 -24.28 7.60 19.75
CA PHE A 124 -23.26 7.62 18.70
C PHE A 124 -22.32 8.82 18.90
N THR A 125 -21.04 8.50 19.05
CA THR A 125 -19.96 9.48 19.19
C THR A 125 -18.87 9.17 18.18
N LEU A 126 -18.27 10.22 17.65
CA LEU A 126 -17.14 10.15 16.75
C LEU A 126 -15.84 10.25 17.54
N THR A 127 -14.84 9.49 17.11
CA THR A 127 -13.45 9.69 17.54
C THR A 127 -12.92 11.03 16.99
N ALA A 128 -11.81 11.53 17.53
CA ALA A 128 -11.20 12.77 17.04
C ALA A 128 -10.85 12.69 15.54
N GLU A 129 -10.34 11.55 15.08
CA GLU A 129 -10.02 11.31 13.67
C GLU A 129 -11.26 11.30 12.77
N GLU A 130 -12.36 10.72 13.23
CA GLU A 130 -13.61 10.72 12.48
C GLU A 130 -14.28 12.10 12.44
N GLU A 131 -14.13 12.89 13.50
CA GLU A 131 -14.54 14.30 13.51
C GLU A 131 -13.73 15.14 12.50
N ASP A 132 -12.41 14.91 12.42
CA ASP A 132 -11.57 15.56 11.40
C ASP A 132 -12.01 15.17 9.99
N TYR A 133 -12.24 13.88 9.73
CA TYR A 133 -12.72 13.40 8.43
C TYR A 133 -14.10 13.98 8.07
N LYS A 134 -15.03 13.99 9.03
CA LYS A 134 -16.35 14.59 8.88
C LYS A 134 -16.26 16.06 8.50
N ARG A 135 -15.43 16.84 9.20
CA ARG A 135 -15.20 18.25 8.89
C ARG A 135 -14.56 18.46 7.52
N ALA A 136 -13.53 17.68 7.19
CA ALA A 136 -12.79 17.80 5.94
C ALA A 136 -13.67 17.59 4.70
N HIS A 137 -14.68 16.71 4.80
CA HIS A 137 -15.57 16.35 3.69
C HIS A 137 -17.01 16.89 3.84
N GLY A 138 -17.29 17.67 4.88
CA GLY A 138 -18.61 18.26 5.11
C GLY A 138 -19.73 17.24 5.37
N LEU A 139 -19.43 16.15 6.07
CA LEU A 139 -20.34 15.02 6.28
C LEU A 139 -21.24 15.21 7.50
N ASP A 140 -22.37 14.51 7.51
CA ASP A 140 -23.25 14.40 8.68
C ASP A 140 -23.05 13.08 9.45
N ASP A 141 -23.69 12.98 10.63
CA ASP A 141 -23.57 11.77 11.47
C ASP A 141 -24.15 10.51 10.84
N ALA A 142 -25.14 10.64 9.94
CA ALA A 142 -25.72 9.49 9.27
C ALA A 142 -24.77 8.92 8.20
N GLN A 143 -24.07 9.79 7.47
CA GLN A 143 -22.98 9.42 6.56
C GLN A 143 -21.80 8.82 7.32
N MET A 144 -21.41 9.41 8.46
CA MET A 144 -20.34 8.86 9.28
C MET A 144 -20.70 7.50 9.88
N CYS A 145 -21.95 7.32 10.32
CA CYS A 145 -22.45 6.03 10.80
C CYS A 145 -22.44 4.98 9.68
N TRP A 146 -22.84 5.35 8.46
CA TRP A 146 -22.77 4.46 7.30
C TRP A 146 -21.32 4.07 6.99
N ARG A 147 -20.42 5.05 6.92
CA ARG A 147 -18.98 4.84 6.68
C ARG A 147 -18.38 3.87 7.69
N ARG A 148 -18.66 4.05 8.99
CA ARG A 148 -18.15 3.15 10.05
C ARG A 148 -18.66 1.72 9.85
N ALA A 149 -19.94 1.56 9.53
CA ALA A 149 -20.50 0.24 9.24
C ALA A 149 -19.88 -0.39 7.99
N LYS A 150 -19.66 0.40 6.94
CA LYS A 150 -19.09 -0.09 5.68
C LYS A 150 -17.62 -0.46 5.83
N ILE A 151 -16.85 0.30 6.59
CA ILE A 151 -15.45 -0.04 6.94
C ILE A 151 -15.40 -1.41 7.62
N TYR A 152 -16.31 -1.66 8.58
CA TYR A 152 -16.40 -2.95 9.25
C TYR A 152 -16.74 -4.10 8.28
N GLU A 153 -17.69 -3.88 7.36
CA GLU A 153 -18.07 -4.86 6.33
C GLU A 153 -16.92 -5.15 5.36
N THR A 154 -16.20 -4.11 4.91
CA THR A 154 -15.03 -4.24 4.03
C THR A 154 -13.77 -4.73 4.75
N GLY A 155 -13.83 -4.91 6.07
CA GLY A 155 -12.75 -5.38 6.93
C GLY A 155 -11.76 -4.31 7.39
N ASN A 156 -11.48 -3.27 6.58
CA ASN A 156 -10.60 -2.17 6.97
C ASN A 156 -10.85 -0.88 6.18
N VAL A 157 -10.31 0.24 6.69
CA VAL A 157 -10.50 1.58 6.12
C VAL A 157 -9.86 1.78 4.75
N TRP A 158 -8.84 0.99 4.40
CA TRP A 158 -8.15 1.10 3.11
C TRP A 158 -8.93 0.42 1.99
N THR A 159 -9.48 -0.78 2.26
CA THR A 159 -10.46 -1.40 1.36
C THR A 159 -11.63 -0.44 1.16
N PHE A 160 -12.13 0.18 2.23
CA PHE A 160 -13.16 1.20 2.11
C PHE A 160 -12.74 2.37 1.20
N ARG A 161 -11.54 2.93 1.36
CA ARG A 161 -11.06 4.05 0.52
C ARG A 161 -10.94 3.67 -0.96
N ARG A 162 -10.59 2.43 -1.27
CA ARG A 162 -10.50 1.95 -2.65
C ARG A 162 -11.88 1.81 -3.31
N GLU A 163 -12.83 1.21 -2.59
CA GLU A 163 -14.18 0.96 -3.11
C GLU A 163 -15.10 2.21 -3.02
N TYR A 164 -14.88 3.06 -2.01
CA TYR A 164 -15.66 4.25 -1.68
C TYR A 164 -14.74 5.45 -1.39
N PRO A 165 -13.96 5.93 -2.39
CA PRO A 165 -13.04 7.05 -2.20
C PRO A 165 -13.80 8.36 -1.95
N ALA A 166 -13.27 9.19 -1.05
CA ALA A 166 -13.74 10.56 -0.85
C ALA A 166 -12.97 11.58 -1.69
N THR A 167 -11.81 11.21 -2.23
CA THR A 167 -11.02 12.04 -3.15
C THR A 167 -10.44 11.20 -4.27
N ALA A 168 -10.13 11.86 -5.39
CA ALA A 168 -9.49 11.20 -6.51
C ALA A 168 -8.09 10.67 -6.12
N ASP A 169 -7.42 11.27 -5.14
CA ASP A 169 -6.16 10.75 -4.60
C ASP A 169 -6.40 9.45 -3.83
N GLU A 170 -7.41 9.37 -2.97
CA GLU A 170 -7.81 8.12 -2.31
C GLU A 170 -8.15 7.00 -3.31
N ALA A 171 -8.78 7.34 -4.43
CA ALA A 171 -9.12 6.36 -5.47
C ALA A 171 -7.87 5.74 -6.10
N PHE A 172 -6.89 6.56 -6.51
CA PHE A 172 -5.64 6.07 -7.11
C PHE A 172 -4.58 5.65 -6.10
N HIS A 173 -4.83 5.84 -4.80
CA HIS A 173 -3.96 5.34 -3.75
C HIS A 173 -3.93 3.81 -3.74
N ALA A 174 -2.87 3.24 -4.31
CA ALA A 174 -2.22 2.08 -3.70
C ALA A 174 -1.48 2.61 -2.45
N ASP A 175 -1.79 2.08 -1.26
CA ASP A 175 -1.12 2.31 0.03
C ASP A 175 0.03 3.36 0.00
N ARG A 176 -0.29 4.66 0.17
CA ARG A 176 0.61 5.85 0.19
C ARG A 176 1.67 5.96 -0.94
N PRO A 177 1.69 7.04 -1.75
CA PRO A 177 2.78 7.32 -2.68
C PRO A 177 4.14 7.37 -1.97
N GLY A 178 5.05 6.45 -2.31
CA GLY A 178 6.40 6.36 -1.78
C GLY A 178 6.58 5.52 -0.51
N ALA A 179 5.55 4.82 -0.03
CA ALA A 179 5.72 3.80 1.00
C ALA A 179 6.53 2.61 0.44
N LEU A 180 7.52 2.14 1.19
CA LEU A 180 8.36 1.02 0.74
C LEU A 180 7.64 -0.34 0.79
N TRP A 181 6.58 -0.45 1.60
CA TRP A 181 5.80 -1.68 1.78
C TRP A 181 4.29 -1.40 1.72
N THR A 182 3.54 -2.30 1.07
CA THR A 182 2.07 -2.29 1.02
C THR A 182 1.51 -3.41 1.89
N ARG A 183 0.26 -3.27 2.36
CA ARG A 183 -0.39 -4.30 3.17
C ARG A 183 -0.59 -5.60 2.37
N GLU A 184 -0.83 -5.46 1.07
CA GLU A 184 -0.98 -6.57 0.14
C GLU A 184 0.30 -7.42 0.05
N THR A 185 1.47 -6.80 -0.15
CA THR A 185 2.75 -7.55 -0.19
C THR A 185 3.01 -8.29 1.11
N LEU A 186 2.72 -7.67 2.26
CA LEU A 186 2.90 -8.30 3.57
C LEU A 186 1.92 -9.46 3.80
N GLN A 187 0.70 -9.35 3.28
CA GLN A 187 -0.30 -10.41 3.38
C GLN A 187 0.04 -11.60 2.47
N ILE A 188 0.47 -11.35 1.22
CA ILE A 188 0.91 -12.40 0.28
C ILE A 188 2.10 -13.16 0.84
N ASN A 189 3.04 -12.45 1.47
CA ASN A 189 4.25 -13.05 2.00
C ASN A 189 4.07 -13.68 3.39
N ARG A 190 2.86 -13.65 3.97
CA ARG A 190 2.61 -14.18 5.31
C ARG A 190 2.68 -15.71 5.31
N VAL A 191 3.29 -16.26 6.35
CA VAL A 191 3.33 -17.70 6.60
C VAL A 191 2.82 -18.00 8.00
N ASP A 192 2.14 -19.13 8.16
CA ASP A 192 1.76 -19.61 9.49
C ASP A 192 3.00 -20.00 10.29
N ALA A 193 2.99 -19.75 11.60
CA ALA A 193 4.12 -20.05 12.46
C ALA A 193 4.50 -21.55 12.46
N ASP A 194 3.51 -22.42 12.23
CA ASP A 194 3.70 -23.87 12.15
C ASP A 194 4.26 -24.34 10.79
N ALA A 195 4.28 -23.46 9.78
CA ALA A 195 4.76 -23.74 8.42
C ALA A 195 6.17 -23.19 8.16
N LEU A 196 6.88 -22.74 9.20
CA LEU A 196 8.23 -22.20 9.06
C LEU A 196 9.24 -23.30 8.71
N PRO A 197 10.14 -23.06 7.73
CA PRO A 197 11.23 -24.00 7.45
C PRO A 197 12.26 -24.00 8.58
N GLU A 198 13.21 -24.93 8.53
CA GLU A 198 14.36 -24.88 9.43
C GLU A 198 15.19 -23.62 9.17
N MET A 199 15.65 -22.96 10.24
CA MET A 199 16.43 -21.73 10.16
C MET A 199 17.93 -22.06 10.13
N LYS A 200 18.63 -21.60 9.09
CA LYS A 200 20.10 -21.64 9.00
C LYS A 200 20.78 -20.72 10.00
N ARG A 201 20.16 -19.57 10.26
CA ARG A 201 20.70 -18.53 11.12
C ARG A 201 19.57 -17.68 11.68
N ILE A 202 19.64 -17.29 12.94
CA ILE A 202 18.69 -16.40 13.60
C ILE A 202 19.45 -15.24 14.23
N VAL A 203 18.92 -14.03 14.11
CA VAL A 203 19.45 -12.83 14.77
C VAL A 203 18.35 -12.08 15.51
N VAL A 204 18.76 -11.40 16.58
CA VAL A 204 17.91 -10.43 17.27
C VAL A 204 18.46 -9.04 16.95
N ALA A 205 17.65 -8.18 16.36
CA ALA A 205 18.04 -6.80 16.07
C ALA A 205 17.39 -5.84 17.07
N ILE A 206 18.15 -4.85 17.52
CA ILE A 206 17.71 -3.84 18.48
C ILE A 206 17.97 -2.45 17.90
N ASP A 207 16.94 -1.59 17.94
CA ASP A 207 17.06 -0.14 17.71
C ASP A 207 16.66 0.61 19.00
N PRO A 208 17.64 0.97 19.85
CA PRO A 208 17.37 1.50 21.19
C PRO A 208 16.99 2.98 21.17
N ALA A 209 16.02 3.34 22.00
CA ALA A 209 15.69 4.74 22.30
C ALA A 209 16.82 5.43 23.10
N THR A 210 17.12 6.69 22.79
CA THR A 210 18.27 7.42 23.35
C THR A 210 17.95 8.29 24.56
N THR A 211 16.67 8.58 24.80
CA THR A 211 16.25 9.54 25.83
C THR A 211 15.75 8.85 27.10
N ALA A 212 16.58 8.88 28.15
CA ALA A 212 16.25 8.39 29.49
C ALA A 212 15.34 9.35 30.30
N LYS A 213 14.28 9.90 29.69
CA LYS A 213 13.28 10.72 30.41
C LYS A 213 11.98 9.94 30.57
N GLN A 214 11.26 10.15 31.67
CA GLN A 214 9.89 9.65 31.88
C GLN A 214 9.03 10.06 30.67
N GLY A 215 8.76 9.10 29.79
CA GLY A 215 8.26 9.34 28.44
C GLY A 215 9.00 8.59 27.31
N SER A 216 9.97 7.72 27.64
CA SER A 216 10.83 6.95 26.72
C SER A 216 10.19 6.65 25.35
N ASP A 217 10.94 7.01 24.31
CA ASP A 217 10.66 6.60 22.93
C ASP A 217 10.63 5.06 22.83
N GLU A 218 9.98 4.54 21.79
CA GLU A 218 9.86 3.10 21.57
C GLU A 218 11.25 2.51 21.25
N THR A 219 11.51 1.29 21.72
CA THR A 219 12.71 0.52 21.36
C THR A 219 12.29 -0.61 20.45
N GLY A 220 12.86 -0.63 19.24
CA GLY A 220 12.66 -1.68 18.27
C GLY A 220 13.39 -2.95 18.69
N ILE A 221 12.70 -4.09 18.79
CA ILE A 221 13.32 -5.41 19.03
C ILE A 221 12.66 -6.41 18.09
N ILE A 222 13.42 -6.89 17.10
CA ILE A 222 12.92 -7.81 16.08
C ILE A 222 13.75 -9.09 16.07
N VAL A 223 13.07 -10.24 16.10
CA VAL A 223 13.68 -11.55 15.87
C VAL A 223 13.46 -11.94 14.42
N ALA A 224 14.55 -12.21 13.69
CA ALA A 224 14.47 -12.68 12.31
C ALA A 224 15.41 -13.86 12.05
N GLY A 225 15.04 -14.72 11.10
CA GLY A 225 15.81 -15.88 10.67
C GLY A 225 16.02 -15.93 9.15
N LEU A 226 17.05 -16.65 8.73
CA LEU A 226 17.29 -17.05 7.35
C LEU A 226 16.94 -18.54 7.23
N GLY A 227 15.94 -18.88 6.42
CA GLY A 227 15.53 -20.25 6.17
C GLY A 227 16.55 -21.04 5.36
N VAL A 228 16.44 -22.37 5.41
CA VAL A 228 17.26 -23.27 4.57
C VAL A 228 17.05 -23.04 3.07
N ASP A 229 15.90 -22.54 2.69
CA ASP A 229 15.51 -22.11 1.33
C ASP A 229 16.15 -20.79 0.88
N GLY A 230 16.82 -20.06 1.77
CA GLY A 230 17.44 -18.78 1.47
C GLY A 230 16.48 -17.59 1.53
N HIS A 231 15.30 -17.76 2.13
CA HIS A 231 14.32 -16.70 2.39
C HIS A 231 14.48 -16.15 3.81
N GLY A 232 14.12 -14.88 4.00
CA GLY A 232 14.10 -14.22 5.31
C GLY A 232 12.77 -14.41 6.02
N TYR A 233 12.79 -14.59 7.34
CA TYR A 233 11.60 -14.77 8.15
C TYR A 233 11.63 -13.83 9.35
N VAL A 234 10.61 -12.98 9.51
CA VAL A 234 10.40 -12.20 10.73
C VAL A 234 9.57 -13.05 11.68
N LEU A 235 10.18 -13.46 12.80
CA LEU A 235 9.65 -14.47 13.70
C LEU A 235 8.84 -13.87 14.84
N GLU A 236 9.29 -12.75 15.40
CA GLU A 236 8.62 -12.10 16.53
C GLU A 236 8.99 -10.62 16.58
N ASP A 237 8.02 -9.78 16.94
CA ASP A 237 8.20 -8.36 17.25
C ASP A 237 8.01 -8.17 18.76
N LEU A 238 9.12 -7.84 19.44
CA LEU A 238 9.18 -7.59 20.88
C LEU A 238 9.36 -6.10 21.19
N SER A 239 9.08 -5.24 20.21
CA SER A 239 9.30 -3.79 20.36
C SER A 239 8.29 -3.15 21.30
N GLY A 240 8.75 -2.16 22.05
CA GLY A 240 7.92 -1.48 23.06
C GLY A 240 8.69 -0.41 23.81
N LYS A 241 8.06 0.18 24.83
CA LYS A 241 8.69 1.17 25.70
C LYS A 241 9.42 0.47 26.83
N TYR A 242 10.75 0.62 26.85
CA TYR A 242 11.62 -0.06 27.79
C TYR A 242 12.69 0.88 28.32
N THR A 243 13.09 0.66 29.57
CA THR A 243 14.36 1.16 30.09
C THR A 243 15.54 0.38 29.50
N PRO A 244 16.79 0.89 29.59
CA PRO A 244 17.98 0.17 29.14
C PRO A 244 18.14 -1.27 29.66
N ALA A 245 17.80 -1.49 30.93
CA ALA A 245 17.86 -2.82 31.53
C ALA A 245 16.76 -3.74 30.98
N GLU A 246 15.55 -3.22 30.76
CA GLU A 246 14.40 -3.99 30.30
C GLU A 246 14.56 -4.47 28.85
N TRP A 247 14.95 -3.58 27.92
CA TRP A 247 15.15 -4.01 26.53
C TRP A 247 16.35 -4.96 26.41
N ALA A 248 17.40 -4.79 27.22
CA ALA A 248 18.54 -5.70 27.22
C ALA A 248 18.13 -7.10 27.68
N CYS A 249 17.32 -7.18 28.75
CA CYS A 249 16.76 -8.44 29.23
C CYS A 249 15.83 -9.07 28.18
N ALA A 250 14.95 -8.29 27.56
CA ALA A 250 14.05 -8.77 26.51
C ALA A 250 14.83 -9.36 25.31
N ALA A 251 15.85 -8.67 24.83
CA ALA A 251 16.68 -9.13 23.73
C ALA A 251 17.50 -10.39 24.09
N LEU A 252 18.05 -10.47 25.31
CA LEU A 252 18.77 -11.67 25.79
C LEU A 252 17.84 -12.87 25.98
N ASN A 253 16.62 -12.64 26.45
CA ASN A 253 15.61 -13.68 26.56
C ASN A 253 15.19 -14.19 25.18
N ALA A 254 14.99 -13.28 24.21
CA ALA A 254 14.72 -13.64 22.82
C ALA A 254 15.89 -14.44 22.21
N PHE A 255 17.13 -13.98 22.44
CA PHE A 255 18.34 -14.66 22.00
C PHE A 255 18.40 -16.11 22.51
N LYS A 256 18.09 -16.33 23.79
CA LYS A 256 18.05 -17.68 24.39
C LYS A 256 16.85 -18.50 23.90
N LYS A 257 15.65 -17.92 23.84
CA LYS A 257 14.40 -18.56 23.40
C LYS A 257 14.52 -19.11 21.98
N TYR A 258 15.05 -18.31 21.06
CA TYR A 258 15.19 -18.68 19.66
C TYR A 258 16.55 -19.30 19.31
N LYS A 259 17.44 -19.48 20.30
CA LYS A 259 18.83 -19.93 20.09
C LYS A 259 19.51 -19.12 18.99
N ALA A 260 19.35 -17.80 19.04
CA ALA A 260 19.87 -16.91 18.03
C ALA A 260 21.41 -16.95 18.00
N ASP A 261 21.98 -16.72 16.82
CA ASP A 261 23.43 -16.73 16.61
C ASP A 261 24.08 -15.43 17.09
N ARG A 262 23.32 -14.32 17.05
CA ARG A 262 23.85 -12.98 17.33
C ARG A 262 22.77 -11.95 17.65
N ILE A 263 23.16 -10.96 18.45
CA ILE A 263 22.45 -9.68 18.61
C ILE A 263 23.11 -8.59 17.75
N VAL A 264 22.31 -7.86 16.98
CA VAL A 264 22.75 -6.74 16.15
C VAL A 264 22.10 -5.45 16.67
N ALA A 265 22.86 -4.38 16.85
CA ALA A 265 22.27 -3.10 17.25
C ALA A 265 22.97 -1.91 16.61
N GLU A 266 22.18 -0.87 16.30
CA GLU A 266 22.71 0.40 15.80
C GLU A 266 23.41 1.20 16.91
N VAL A 267 24.60 1.71 16.61
CA VAL A 267 25.46 2.40 17.59
C VAL A 267 25.38 3.92 17.49
N ASN A 268 24.79 4.46 16.42
CA ASN A 268 24.76 5.91 16.14
C ASN A 268 24.02 6.76 17.18
N GLN A 269 23.19 6.11 18.01
CA GLN A 269 22.26 6.75 18.92
C GLN A 269 22.59 6.45 20.41
N GLY A 270 23.57 5.59 20.70
CA GLY A 270 23.93 5.23 22.09
C GLY A 270 25.39 4.86 22.32
N GLY A 271 26.25 4.90 21.29
CA GLY A 271 27.66 4.54 21.42
C GLY A 271 27.88 3.13 22.01
N ASP A 272 28.96 2.97 22.79
CA ASP A 272 29.34 1.71 23.47
C ASP A 272 28.31 1.25 24.53
N MET A 273 27.30 2.07 24.85
CA MET A 273 26.32 1.78 25.89
C MET A 273 25.56 0.48 25.62
N VAL A 274 25.13 0.22 24.37
CA VAL A 274 24.36 -0.99 24.05
C VAL A 274 25.19 -2.25 24.32
N GLY A 275 26.45 -2.25 23.87
CA GLY A 275 27.38 -3.35 24.11
C GLY A 275 27.68 -3.54 25.59
N HIS A 276 27.89 -2.45 26.34
CA HIS A 276 28.12 -2.50 27.78
C HIS A 276 26.90 -3.01 28.56
N THR A 277 25.69 -2.55 28.23
CA THR A 277 24.47 -3.00 28.90
C THR A 277 24.22 -4.48 28.63
N LEU A 278 24.37 -4.95 27.39
CA LEU A 278 24.22 -6.38 27.08
C LEU A 278 25.28 -7.23 27.81
N ARG A 279 26.55 -6.80 27.79
CA ARG A 279 27.65 -7.53 28.44
C ARG A 279 27.61 -7.49 29.96
N ALA A 280 26.91 -6.54 30.56
CA ALA A 280 26.68 -6.51 32.00
C ALA A 280 25.79 -7.69 32.47
N TYR A 281 24.85 -8.14 31.62
CA TYR A 281 23.98 -9.28 31.93
C TYR A 281 24.50 -10.60 31.33
N ASP A 282 25.19 -10.54 30.19
CA ASP A 282 25.81 -11.71 29.55
C ASP A 282 27.13 -11.32 28.88
N ALA A 283 28.25 -11.57 29.56
CA ALA A 283 29.58 -11.18 29.11
C ALA A 283 30.01 -11.81 27.78
N ASN A 284 29.42 -12.96 27.40
CA ASN A 284 29.82 -13.74 26.23
C ASN A 284 28.83 -13.62 25.07
N VAL A 285 27.80 -12.79 25.19
CA VAL A 285 26.79 -12.66 24.14
C VAL A 285 27.43 -12.23 22.81
N PRO A 286 27.22 -12.98 21.71
CA PRO A 286 27.67 -12.57 20.39
C PRO A 286 26.93 -11.29 19.97
N TYR A 287 27.62 -10.17 20.01
CA TYR A 287 27.09 -8.84 19.69
C TYR A 287 27.84 -8.24 18.50
N LYS A 288 27.09 -7.63 17.57
CA LYS A 288 27.66 -6.83 16.47
C LYS A 288 27.03 -5.44 16.43
N ALA A 289 27.89 -4.46 16.58
CA ALA A 289 27.61 -3.06 16.31
C ALA A 289 27.42 -2.82 14.81
N VAL A 290 26.40 -2.06 14.43
CA VAL A 290 26.22 -1.53 13.08
C VAL A 290 26.10 -0.01 13.11
N HIS A 291 26.61 0.64 12.06
CA HIS A 291 26.56 2.09 11.89
C HIS A 291 25.78 2.40 10.61
N ALA A 292 24.74 3.24 10.71
CA ALA A 292 24.10 3.79 9.53
C ALA A 292 25.04 4.81 8.86
N SER A 293 25.37 4.55 7.60
CA SER A 293 26.11 5.48 6.72
C SER A 293 25.21 6.17 5.69
N ARG A 294 23.96 5.74 5.58
CA ARG A 294 22.95 6.24 4.63
C ARG A 294 21.65 6.58 5.38
N GLY A 295 20.81 7.40 4.76
CA GLY A 295 19.49 7.74 5.31
C GLY A 295 18.59 6.52 5.50
N LYS A 296 17.63 6.60 6.43
CA LYS A 296 16.72 5.50 6.82
C LYS A 296 16.02 4.87 5.60
N ILE A 297 15.51 5.70 4.68
CA ILE A 297 14.85 5.25 3.44
C ILE A 297 15.79 4.45 2.54
N THR A 298 16.95 5.01 2.20
CA THR A 298 17.94 4.35 1.32
C THR A 298 18.48 3.04 1.90
N ARG A 299 18.49 2.90 3.22
CA ARG A 299 18.86 1.65 3.91
C ARG A 299 17.75 0.60 3.82
N ALA A 300 16.50 1.02 3.80
CA ALA A 300 15.34 0.14 3.75
C ALA A 300 14.98 -0.35 2.33
N GLU A 301 15.31 0.41 1.28
CA GLU A 301 15.03 0.08 -0.13
C GLU A 301 15.46 -1.34 -0.55
N PRO A 302 16.67 -1.84 -0.23
CA PRO A 302 17.09 -3.18 -0.64
C PRO A 302 16.28 -4.29 0.05
N VAL A 303 15.82 -4.06 1.29
CA VAL A 303 14.97 -5.00 2.03
C VAL A 303 13.56 -4.99 1.44
N ALA A 304 13.02 -3.80 1.13
CA ALA A 304 11.73 -3.68 0.44
C ALA A 304 11.72 -4.39 -0.92
N ALA A 305 12.81 -4.31 -1.68
CA ALA A 305 12.94 -5.05 -2.94
C ALA A 305 12.89 -6.58 -2.75
N LEU A 306 13.42 -7.11 -1.65
CA LEU A 306 13.32 -8.53 -1.31
C LEU A 306 11.89 -8.94 -0.91
N ASP A 307 11.18 -8.07 -0.18
CA ASP A 307 9.76 -8.26 0.13
C ASP A 307 8.93 -8.31 -1.16
N SER A 308 9.14 -7.39 -2.12
CA SER A 308 8.45 -7.40 -3.41
C SER A 308 8.75 -8.63 -4.28
N GLN A 309 9.87 -9.31 -4.04
CA GLN A 309 10.24 -10.57 -4.70
C GLN A 309 9.70 -11.80 -3.96
N SER A 310 8.88 -11.62 -2.91
CA SER A 310 8.39 -12.71 -2.04
C SER A 310 9.51 -13.55 -1.41
N ARG A 311 10.63 -12.91 -1.08
CA ARG A 311 11.80 -13.55 -0.45
C ARG A 311 11.90 -13.31 1.05
N ILE A 312 11.00 -12.51 1.61
CA ILE A 312 10.89 -12.25 3.04
C ILE A 312 9.45 -12.53 3.48
N HIS A 313 9.29 -13.19 4.62
CA HIS A 313 8.01 -13.64 5.14
C HIS A 313 7.82 -13.22 6.60
N HIS A 314 6.57 -13.01 7.02
CA HIS A 314 6.22 -12.79 8.43
C HIS A 314 5.55 -14.04 9.00
N ALA A 315 6.04 -14.51 10.15
CA ALA A 315 5.46 -15.61 10.90
C ALA A 315 4.22 -15.13 11.67
N GLY A 316 3.03 -15.38 11.14
CA GLY A 316 1.78 -14.87 11.70
C GLY A 316 1.63 -13.35 11.53
N VAL A 317 0.73 -12.73 12.30
CA VAL A 317 0.36 -11.31 12.20
C VAL A 317 1.17 -10.44 13.15
N LEU A 318 2.03 -9.57 12.59
CA LEU A 318 2.85 -8.62 13.34
C LEU A 318 2.25 -7.21 13.22
N GLY A 319 1.04 -7.03 13.75
CA GLY A 319 0.19 -5.87 13.45
C GLY A 319 0.86 -4.51 13.63
N ALA A 320 1.52 -4.28 14.78
CA ALA A 320 2.18 -3.00 15.07
C ALA A 320 3.38 -2.71 14.13
N LEU A 321 4.20 -3.73 13.86
CA LEU A 321 5.30 -3.64 12.89
C LEU A 321 4.78 -3.36 11.48
N GLU A 322 3.79 -4.11 11.01
CA GLU A 322 3.21 -3.97 9.67
C GLU A 322 2.57 -2.59 9.48
N ASP A 323 1.86 -2.09 10.49
CA ASP A 323 1.28 -0.75 10.47
C ASP A 323 2.39 0.32 10.36
N GLN A 324 3.53 0.13 11.02
CA GLN A 324 4.68 1.03 10.91
C GLN A 324 5.35 0.93 9.53
N MET A 325 5.46 -0.27 8.96
CA MET A 325 6.00 -0.52 7.62
C MET A 325 5.16 0.17 6.53
N CYS A 326 3.83 0.01 6.57
CA CYS A 326 2.92 0.64 5.61
C CYS A 326 2.89 2.18 5.74
N ARG A 327 3.32 2.73 6.88
CA ARG A 327 3.46 4.18 7.08
C ARG A 327 4.82 4.72 6.63
N PHE A 328 5.81 3.85 6.37
CA PHE A 328 7.19 4.21 6.09
C PHE A 328 7.38 4.67 4.64
N ALA A 329 7.31 6.00 4.41
CA ALA A 329 7.33 6.62 3.08
C ALA A 329 8.51 7.58 2.82
N ALA A 330 9.00 7.57 1.58
CA ALA A 330 10.15 8.36 1.10
C ALA A 330 9.92 9.89 1.08
N SER A 331 8.68 10.37 1.05
CA SER A 331 8.35 11.81 1.08
C SER A 331 6.93 12.11 1.58
N GLY A 332 6.78 13.19 2.38
CA GLY A 332 5.50 13.68 2.92
C GLY A 332 5.69 14.57 4.15
N LYS A 333 4.83 15.60 4.34
CA LYS A 333 4.87 16.48 5.54
C LYS A 333 4.61 15.72 6.85
N ASP A 334 3.95 14.56 6.75
CA ASP A 334 3.66 13.58 7.82
C ASP A 334 4.43 12.25 7.63
N SER A 335 5.60 12.29 6.97
CA SER A 335 6.49 11.12 6.92
C SER A 335 6.98 10.79 8.34
N PRO A 336 6.97 9.51 8.77
CA PRO A 336 7.60 9.08 10.02
C PRO A 336 9.12 9.36 10.08
N ALA A 337 9.70 10.04 9.10
CA ALA A 337 10.99 10.72 9.28
C ALA A 337 11.01 11.72 10.46
N LYS A 338 9.85 12.14 11.00
CA LYS A 338 9.75 12.92 12.26
C LYS A 338 9.37 12.11 13.53
N SER A 339 8.87 10.88 13.40
CA SER A 339 8.58 9.99 14.53
C SER A 339 9.37 8.69 14.35
N SER A 340 10.42 8.47 15.14
CA SER A 340 11.41 7.41 14.90
C SER A 340 10.75 6.05 14.60
N PRO A 341 10.98 5.46 13.42
CA PRO A 341 10.36 4.19 13.04
C PRO A 341 11.15 2.99 13.60
N ASP A 342 11.21 2.89 14.92
CA ASP A 342 12.17 2.04 15.63
C ASP A 342 12.01 0.53 15.30
N ARG A 343 10.77 0.04 15.10
CA ARG A 343 10.53 -1.39 14.74
C ARG A 343 10.98 -1.69 13.31
N VAL A 344 10.68 -0.81 12.37
CA VAL A 344 11.11 -0.94 10.96
C VAL A 344 12.63 -0.88 10.86
N ASP A 345 13.27 0.02 11.58
CA ASP A 345 14.72 0.15 11.60
C ASP A 345 15.40 -1.12 12.14
N ALA A 346 14.89 -1.68 13.25
CA ALA A 346 15.35 -2.96 13.78
C ALA A 346 15.15 -4.12 12.77
N ARG A 347 13.97 -4.20 12.11
CA ARG A 347 13.68 -5.21 11.07
C ARG A 347 14.67 -5.11 9.91
N VAL A 348 14.90 -3.90 9.40
CA VAL A 348 15.81 -3.66 8.28
C VAL A 348 17.23 -4.10 8.65
N TRP A 349 17.70 -3.82 9.87
CA TRP A 349 19.00 -4.29 10.34
C TRP A 349 19.10 -5.81 10.41
N ALA A 350 18.07 -6.48 10.96
CA ALA A 350 18.03 -7.94 11.05
C ALA A 350 18.16 -8.59 9.66
N LEU A 351 17.32 -8.16 8.71
CA LEU A 351 17.27 -8.72 7.36
C LEU A 351 18.50 -8.36 6.54
N THR A 352 19.09 -7.18 6.75
CA THR A 352 20.36 -6.81 6.12
C THR A 352 21.50 -7.73 6.60
N GLU A 353 21.60 -8.02 7.89
CA GLU A 353 22.61 -8.93 8.43
C GLU A 353 22.45 -10.37 7.93
N LEU A 354 21.21 -10.82 7.73
CA LEU A 354 20.90 -12.18 7.28
C LEU A 354 21.06 -12.37 5.76
N MET A 355 20.60 -11.41 4.95
CA MET A 355 20.41 -11.61 3.51
C MET A 355 21.34 -10.78 2.63
N LEU A 356 21.82 -9.62 3.10
CA LEU A 356 22.57 -8.66 2.28
C LEU A 356 24.05 -8.61 2.63
N ASN A 357 24.39 -8.80 3.90
CA ASN A 357 25.77 -8.93 4.36
C ASN A 357 26.30 -10.32 3.99
N ARG A 358 26.77 -10.48 2.75
CA ARG A 358 27.59 -11.62 2.37
C ARG A 358 28.91 -11.57 3.13
N THR A 359 28.97 -12.26 4.27
CA THR A 359 30.25 -12.78 4.76
C THR A 359 30.80 -13.69 3.67
N ALA A 360 31.93 -13.30 3.09
CA ALA A 360 32.71 -14.13 2.19
C ALA A 360 32.96 -15.50 2.84
N GLN A 361 32.45 -16.56 2.22
CA GLN A 361 33.00 -17.91 2.35
C GLN A 361 33.35 -18.36 0.92
N GLY A 362 34.65 -18.42 0.62
CA GLY A 362 35.25 -18.59 -0.72
C GLY A 362 35.35 -20.05 -1.21
N PRO A 363 36.26 -20.41 -2.15
CA PRO A 363 37.19 -19.57 -2.92
C PRO A 363 36.75 -19.38 -4.38
N ALA A 364 37.11 -18.25 -4.98
CA ALA A 364 37.11 -18.11 -6.43
C ALA A 364 38.28 -18.95 -6.98
N VAL A 365 37.99 -20.15 -7.46
CA VAL A 365 38.90 -20.88 -8.34
C VAL A 365 38.75 -20.26 -9.72
N TRP A 366 39.69 -19.41 -10.10
CA TRP A 366 39.91 -19.10 -11.51
C TRP A 366 40.59 -20.32 -12.16
N ARG A 367 39.94 -20.88 -13.18
CA ARG A 367 40.58 -21.67 -14.23
C ARG A 367 40.10 -21.20 -15.58
#